data_AF-A0A831UDK3-F1
#
_entry.id   AF-A0A831UDK3-F1
#
_cell.length_a   1.000
_cell.length_b   1.000
_cell.length_c   1.000
_cell.angle_alpha   90.00
_cell.angle_beta   90.00
_cell.angle_gamma   90.00
#
_symmetry.space_group_name_H-M   'P 1'
#
loop_
_entity.id
_entity.type
_entity.pdbx_description
1 polymer ?
#
loop_
_entity_poly.entity_id
_entity_poly.type
_entity_poly.pdbx_seq_one_letter_code
_entity_poly.pdbx_strand_id
1 'polypeptide(L)' 'MEKETRTCAVCGNEFTPGEGRTPYEEAGEWLAAELWNDAGLLCPQCLDNRAKLAMMYIIDR' A
#
# COMPACT_ATOMS: atom_id res chain seq x y z
N MET A 1 -11.33 9.06 -18.32
CA MET A 1 -11.76 8.21 -17.20
C MET A 1 -11.44 8.98 -15.93
N GLU A 2 -12.47 9.47 -15.22
CA GLU A 2 -12.28 10.03 -13.88
C GLU A 2 -11.79 8.90 -12.97
N LYS A 3 -10.69 9.12 -12.26
CA LYS A 3 -10.18 8.14 -11.30
C LYS A 3 -10.97 8.29 -10.01
N GLU A 4 -11.62 7.23 -9.56
CA GLU A 4 -12.37 7.23 -8.29
C GLU A 4 -11.43 7.42 -7.10
N THR A 5 -11.75 8.40 -6.27
CA THR A 5 -11.05 8.63 -4.99
C THR A 5 -11.54 7.63 -3.95
N ARG A 6 -10.63 7.14 -3.12
CA ARG A 6 -10.88 6.16 -2.05
C ARG A 6 -10.30 6.66 -0.73
N THR A 7 -10.82 6.16 0.38
CA THR A 7 -10.27 6.43 1.71
C THR A 7 -9.29 5.34 2.12
N CYS A 8 -8.07 5.72 2.52
CA CYS A 8 -7.06 4.78 2.98
C CYS A 8 -7.48 4.12 4.29
N ALA A 9 -7.48 2.79 4.35
CA ALA A 9 -7.83 2.03 5.55
C ALA A 9 -6.84 2.21 6.73
N VAL A 10 -5.62 2.67 6.45
CA VAL A 10 -4.57 2.85 7.48
C VAL A 10 -4.52 4.27 8.03
N CYS A 11 -4.48 5.29 7.16
CA CYS A 11 -4.31 6.68 7.58
C CYS A 11 -5.58 7.53 7.47
N GLY A 12 -6.66 7.02 6.86
CA GLY A 12 -7.92 7.74 6.69
C GLY A 12 -7.90 8.83 5.62
N ASN A 13 -6.77 9.07 4.95
CA ASN A 13 -6.70 10.09 3.90
C ASN A 13 -7.36 9.62 2.61
N GLU A 14 -7.97 10.55 1.89
CA GLU A 14 -8.42 10.34 0.53
C GLU A 14 -7.22 10.19 -0.42
N PHE A 15 -7.31 9.23 -1.33
CA PHE A 15 -6.29 8.99 -2.34
C PHE A 15 -6.94 8.53 -3.65
N THR A 16 -6.30 8.87 -4.75
CA THR A 16 -6.68 8.40 -6.07
C THR A 16 -5.71 7.29 -6.47
N PRO A 17 -6.18 6.07 -6.82
CA PRO A 17 -5.32 5.01 -7.32
C PRO A 17 -4.53 5.49 -8.55
N GLY A 18 -3.21 5.59 -8.40
CA GLY A 18 -2.31 6.05 -9.45
C GLY A 18 -2.01 4.95 -10.48
N GLU A 19 -1.63 5.37 -11.68
CA GLU A 19 -0.92 4.51 -12.63
C GLU A 19 0.57 4.84 -12.52
N GLY A 20 1.43 3.83 -12.43
CA GLY A 20 2.85 3.99 -12.13
C GLY A 20 3.10 3.97 -10.62
N ARG A 21 3.37 2.77 -10.10
CA ARG A 21 3.75 2.56 -8.70
C ARG A 21 5.26 2.50 -8.57
N THR A 22 5.79 2.98 -7.45
CA THR A 22 7.18 2.72 -7.11
C THR A 22 7.37 1.23 -6.74
N PRO A 23 8.59 0.67 -6.83
CA PRO A 23 8.82 -0.71 -6.40
C PRO A 23 8.39 -1.00 -4.94
N TYR A 24 8.49 0.00 -4.06
CA TYR A 24 8.04 -0.12 -2.67
C TYR A 24 6.52 -0.10 -2.56
N GLU A 25 5.82 0.67 -3.40
CA GLU A 25 4.35 0.64 -3.45
C GLU A 25 3.85 -0.72 -4.00
N GLU A 26 4.52 -1.28 -4.99
CA GLU A 26 4.21 -2.62 -5.52
C GLU A 26 4.46 -3.72 -4.47
N ALA A 27 5.62 -3.69 -3.80
CA ALA A 27 5.91 -4.61 -2.71
C ALA A 27 4.93 -4.45 -1.55
N GLY A 28 4.57 -3.22 -1.21
CA GLY A 28 3.58 -2.91 -0.17
C GLY A 28 2.20 -3.46 -0.51
N GLU A 29 1.80 -3.42 -1.77
CA GLU A 29 0.54 -3.99 -2.25
C GLU A 29 0.56 -5.51 -2.17
N TRP A 30 1.66 -6.14 -2.60
CA TRP A 30 1.80 -7.58 -2.48
C TRP A 30 1.70 -8.04 -1.01
N LEU A 31 2.37 -7.32 -0.11
CA LEU A 31 2.27 -7.59 1.33
C LEU A 31 0.86 -7.34 1.88
N ALA A 32 0.15 -6.33 1.36
CA ALA A 32 -1.25 -6.06 1.70
C ALA A 32 -2.15 -7.25 1.40
N ALA A 33 -1.95 -7.91 0.25
CA ALA A 33 -2.67 -9.12 -0.12
C ALA A 33 -2.26 -10.31 0.76
N GLU A 34 -0.95 -10.52 0.95
CA GLU A 34 -0.43 -11.75 1.55
C GLU A 34 -0.57 -11.79 3.08
N LEU A 35 -0.39 -10.66 3.77
CA LEU A 35 -0.30 -10.63 5.23
C LEU A 35 -1.53 -10.01 5.93
N TRP A 36 -2.22 -9.08 5.27
CA TRP A 36 -3.25 -8.25 5.91
C TRP A 36 -4.63 -8.28 5.24
N ASN A 37 -4.74 -8.85 4.04
CA ASN A 37 -5.96 -8.92 3.24
C ASN A 37 -6.65 -7.55 3.03
N ASP A 38 -5.85 -6.48 2.89
CA ASP A 38 -6.29 -5.10 2.69
C ASP A 38 -5.77 -4.49 1.37
N ALA A 39 -5.44 -5.35 0.41
CA ALA A 39 -5.05 -4.96 -0.94
C ALA A 39 -6.10 -4.04 -1.60
N GLY A 40 -5.62 -2.99 -2.27
CA GLY A 40 -6.43 -1.99 -2.97
C GLY A 40 -7.07 -0.93 -2.06
N LEU A 41 -6.91 -1.04 -0.73
CA LEU A 41 -7.49 -0.15 0.26
C LEU A 41 -6.51 0.90 0.82
N LEU A 42 -5.25 0.86 0.43
CA LEU A 42 -4.19 1.70 0.97
C LEU A 42 -3.72 2.74 -0.04
N CYS A 43 -3.38 3.93 0.47
CA CYS A 43 -2.74 4.96 -0.32
C CYS A 43 -1.27 4.62 -0.62
N PRO A 44 -0.66 5.24 -1.65
CA PRO A 44 0.73 4.99 -2.04
C PRO A 44 1.73 5.13 -0.87
N GLN A 45 1.58 6.17 -0.04
CA GLN A 45 2.46 6.39 1.11
C GLN A 45 2.39 5.26 2.14
N CYS A 46 1.19 4.71 2.39
CA CYS A 46 1.02 3.59 3.33
C CYS A 46 1.58 2.29 2.76
N LEU A 47 1.48 2.07 1.45
CA LEU A 47 2.11 0.93 0.77
C LEU A 47 3.64 1.01 0.84
N ASP A 48 4.23 2.18 0.52
CA ASP A 48 5.67 2.41 0.58
C ASP A 48 6.22 2.22 2.02
N ASN A 49 5.55 2.80 3.02
CA ASN A 49 5.92 2.62 4.43
C ASN A 49 5.86 1.14 4.84
N ARG A 50 4.81 0.43 4.42
CA ARG A 50 4.63 -1.00 4.72
C ARG A 50 5.77 -1.85 4.16
N ALA A 51 6.17 -1.63 2.91
CA ALA A 51 7.30 -2.35 2.33
C ALA A 51 8.61 -2.07 3.08
N LYS A 52 8.89 -0.81 3.40
CA LYS A 52 10.09 -0.42 4.17
C LYS A 52 10.12 -1.04 5.55
N LEU A 53 9.00 -0.99 6.27
CA LEU A 53 8.88 -1.60 7.60
C LEU A 53 9.00 -3.13 7.54
N ALA A 54 8.46 -3.77 6.52
CA ALA A 54 8.62 -5.21 6.32
C ALA A 54 10.10 -5.59 6.11
N MET A 55 10.84 -4.81 5.31
CA MET A 55 12.29 -5.00 5.16
C MET A 55 13.07 -4.79 6.46
N MET A 56 12.60 -3.92 7.36
CA MET A 56 13.27 -3.69 8.65
C MET A 56 12.94 -4.74 9.72
N TYR A 57 11.70 -5.26 9.73
CA TYR A 57 11.18 -5.99 10.89
C TYR A 57 10.56 -7.36 10.59
N ILE A 58 10.37 -7.73 9.31
CA ILE A 58 9.67 -8.97 8.91
C ILE A 58 10.61 -9.99 8.24
N ILE A 59 11.86 -9.62 7.90
CA ILE A 59 12.82 -10.50 7.19
C ILE A 59 13.14 -11.83 7.92
N ASP A 60 12.96 -11.91 9.23
CA ASP A 60 13.32 -13.10 10.04
C ASP A 60 12.12 -13.97 10.48
N ARG A 61 11.01 -13.99 9.73
CA ARG A 61 9.89 -14.91 10.01
C ARG A 61 9.89 -16.14 9.11
#